data_AF-A0A3T0NA74-F1
#
_entry.id   AF-A0A3T0NA74-F1
#
_cell.length_a   1.000
_cell.length_b   1.000
_cell.length_c   1.000
_cell.angle_alpha   90.00
_cell.angle_beta   90.00
_cell.angle_gamma   90.00
#
_symmetry.space_group_name_H-M   'P 1'
#
loop_
_entity.id
_entity.type
_entity.pdbx_description
1 polymer ?
#
loop_
_entity_poly.entity_id
_entity_poly.type
_entity_poly.pdbx_seq_one_letter_code
_entity_poly.pdbx_strand_id
1 'polypeptide(L)'
;MLTRNDTFGWIRGESLLLEDVDEPWSTDFGAVDYIKLAEAFGFQTARITSEDDIETALTAAINHQGASFIEMMVPSQDKIVPFVPNWVRSAKQKPALFRIGQVTGWL
;
A
#
# COMPACT_ATOMS: atom_id res chain seq x y z
N MET A 1 11.01 -5.93 -2.12
CA MET A 1 9.72 -5.47 -2.67
C MET A 1 9.21 -4.34 -1.80
N LEU A 2 8.73 -3.26 -2.42
CA LEU A 2 8.12 -2.10 -1.76
C LEU A 2 6.61 -2.12 -2.00
N THR A 3 5.81 -2.16 -0.93
CA THR A 3 4.35 -1.98 -0.99
C THR A 3 4.03 -0.50 -0.80
N ARG A 4 3.96 0.23 -1.91
CA ARG A 4 3.89 1.70 -1.95
C ARG A 4 2.45 2.21 -1.82
N ASN A 5 2.22 3.02 -0.80
CA ASN A 5 0.94 3.72 -0.55
C ASN A 5 1.13 5.24 -0.31
N ASP A 6 2.33 5.76 -0.60
CA ASP A 6 2.74 7.17 -0.49
C ASP A 6 2.44 7.86 0.86
N THR A 7 2.25 7.08 1.93
CA THR A 7 1.84 7.62 3.23
C THR A 7 2.36 6.79 4.41
N PHE A 8 2.35 7.37 5.62
CA PHE A 8 2.39 6.58 6.86
C PHE A 8 1.04 5.89 7.12
N GLY A 9 0.69 4.89 6.31
CA GLY A 9 -0.67 4.36 6.25
C GLY A 9 -1.25 3.85 7.58
N TRP A 10 -0.44 3.27 8.46
CA TRP A 10 -0.92 2.84 9.77
C TRP A 10 -1.28 4.02 10.68
N ILE A 11 -0.44 5.05 10.70
CA ILE A 11 -0.67 6.29 11.48
C ILE A 11 -1.93 6.99 10.97
N ARG A 12 -2.13 7.04 9.65
CA ARG A 12 -3.35 7.58 9.04
C ARG A 12 -4.60 6.80 9.43
N GLY A 13 -4.53 5.48 9.31
CA GLY A 13 -5.65 4.60 9.69
C GLY A 13 -6.01 4.79 11.16
N GLU A 14 -5.01 4.77 12.04
CA GLU A 14 -5.21 4.91 13.48
C GLU A 14 -5.80 6.26 13.87
N SER A 15 -5.24 7.37 13.38
CA SER A 15 -5.71 8.71 13.70
C SER A 15 -7.18 8.92 13.30
N LEU A 16 -7.57 8.53 12.08
CA LEU A 16 -8.95 8.68 11.62
C LEU A 16 -9.93 7.73 12.32
N LEU A 17 -9.50 6.48 12.58
CA LEU A 17 -10.38 5.46 13.16
C LEU A 17 -10.52 5.60 14.68
N LEU A 18 -9.47 5.96 15.39
CA LEU A 18 -9.44 5.87 16.86
C LEU A 18 -9.31 7.22 17.55
N GLU A 19 -8.71 8.23 16.91
CA GLU A 19 -8.41 9.53 17.53
C GLU A 19 -9.40 10.63 17.13
N ASP A 20 -10.37 10.32 16.28
CA ASP A 20 -11.47 11.20 15.86
C ASP A 20 -11.01 12.55 15.29
N VAL A 21 -9.90 12.51 14.54
CA VAL A 21 -9.44 13.67 13.77
C VAL A 21 -10.23 13.80 12.46
N ASP A 22 -10.44 15.03 12.01
CA ASP A 22 -11.15 15.31 10.74
C ASP A 22 -10.33 14.91 9.51
N GLU A 23 -9.00 15.04 9.59
CA GLU A 23 -8.07 14.69 8.51
C GLU A 23 -6.70 14.26 9.05
N PRO A 24 -5.93 13.42 8.31
CA PRO A 24 -4.59 13.04 8.71
C PRO A 24 -3.59 14.20 8.61
N TRP A 25 -2.68 14.30 9.59
CA TRP A 25 -1.71 15.40 9.67
C TRP A 25 -0.27 14.92 9.47
N SER A 26 0.48 15.55 8.56
CA SER A 26 1.91 15.27 8.31
C SER A 26 2.24 13.80 8.02
N THR A 27 1.35 13.11 7.29
CA THR A 27 1.50 11.67 7.00
C THR A 27 1.76 11.34 5.54
N ASP A 28 1.78 12.35 4.66
CA ASP A 28 2.02 12.18 3.23
C ASP A 28 3.51 12.23 2.90
N PHE A 29 3.91 11.46 1.89
CA PHE A 29 5.26 11.51 1.34
C PHE A 29 5.33 12.33 0.05
N GLY A 30 6.48 12.96 -0.16
CA GLY A 30 6.80 13.55 -1.46
C GLY A 30 6.98 12.47 -2.54
N ALA A 31 6.78 12.85 -3.79
CA ALA A 31 6.95 11.93 -4.92
C ALA A 31 8.42 11.54 -5.09
N VAL A 32 8.70 10.23 -5.02
CA VAL A 32 10.00 9.63 -5.34
C VAL A 32 9.80 8.56 -6.41
N ASP A 33 10.71 8.47 -7.39
CA ASP A 33 10.74 7.35 -8.33
C ASP A 33 11.73 6.28 -7.85
N TYR A 34 11.21 5.34 -7.05
CA TYR A 34 12.02 4.26 -6.48
C TYR A 34 12.54 3.28 -7.54
N ILE A 35 11.86 3.17 -8.69
CA ILE A 35 12.32 2.35 -9.81
C ILE A 35 13.62 2.93 -10.36
N LYS A 36 13.66 4.24 -10.63
CA LYS A 36 14.88 4.92 -11.11
C LYS A 36 16.03 4.82 -10.12
N LEU A 37 15.74 4.93 -8.83
CA LEU A 37 16.74 4.73 -7.78
C LEU A 37 17.31 3.31 -7.82
N ALA A 38 16.46 2.29 -7.87
CA ALA A 38 16.89 0.89 -7.91
C ALA A 38 17.67 0.55 -9.20
N GLU A 39 17.23 1.06 -10.35
CA GLU A 39 17.97 0.94 -11.62
C GLU A 39 19.39 1.51 -11.49
N ALA A 40 19.56 2.66 -10.82
CA ALA A 40 20.87 3.28 -10.62
C ALA A 40 21.82 2.42 -9.75
N PHE A 41 21.28 1.55 -8.90
CA PHE A 41 22.04 0.56 -8.14
C PHE A 41 22.23 -0.78 -8.88
N GLY A 42 21.75 -0.89 -10.13
CA GLY A 42 21.91 -2.09 -10.96
C GLY A 42 20.89 -3.20 -10.70
N PHE A 43 19.74 -2.88 -10.09
CA PHE A 43 18.68 -3.86 -9.86
C PHE A 43 17.88 -4.10 -11.14
N GLN A 44 17.41 -5.34 -11.34
CA GLN A 44 16.24 -5.55 -12.21
C GLN A 44 15.02 -4.96 -11.52
N THR A 45 14.20 -4.21 -12.25
CA THR A 45 13.04 -3.54 -11.66
C THR A 45 11.73 -4.00 -12.29
N ALA A 46 10.66 -3.96 -11.50
CA ALA A 46 9.29 -4.12 -11.98
C ALA A 46 8.35 -3.24 -11.16
N ARG A 47 7.31 -2.70 -11.80
CA ARG A 47 6.21 -1.98 -11.14
C ARG A 47 4.91 -2.76 -11.34
N ILE A 48 4.27 -3.14 -10.24
CA ILE A 48 2.96 -3.79 -10.21
C ILE A 48 1.92 -2.69 -9.94
N THR A 49 1.00 -2.50 -10.89
CA THR A 49 -0.11 -1.53 -10.78
C THR A 49 -1.48 -2.19 -10.78
N SER A 50 -1.53 -3.48 -11.12
CA SER A 50 -2.73 -4.31 -11.19
C SER A 50 -2.40 -5.76 -10.80
N GLU A 51 -3.44 -6.58 -10.59
CA GLU A 51 -3.26 -7.99 -10.23
C GLU A 51 -2.60 -8.80 -11.34
N ASP A 52 -2.95 -8.47 -12.59
CA ASP A 52 -2.44 -9.13 -13.79
C ASP A 52 -0.90 -8.99 -13.92
N ASP A 53 -0.30 -7.98 -13.28
CA ASP A 53 1.14 -7.77 -13.27
C ASP A 53 1.87 -8.72 -12.30
N ILE A 54 1.18 -9.28 -11.29
CA ILE A 54 1.80 -9.95 -10.14
C ILE A 54 2.56 -11.20 -10.57
N GLU A 55 1.91 -12.12 -11.30
CA GLU A 55 2.53 -13.39 -11.68
C GLU A 55 3.75 -13.15 -12.56
N THR A 56 3.65 -12.23 -13.53
CA THR A 56 4.73 -11.89 -14.45
C THR A 56 5.91 -11.27 -13.70
N ALA A 57 5.67 -10.28 -12.85
CA ALA A 57 6.72 -9.57 -12.12
C ALA A 57 7.44 -10.48 -11.11
N LEU A 58 6.70 -11.31 -10.37
CA LEU A 58 7.28 -12.24 -9.41
C LEU A 58 8.06 -13.34 -10.11
N THR A 59 7.52 -13.93 -11.18
CA THR A 59 8.22 -14.95 -11.98
C THR A 59 9.54 -14.41 -12.54
N ALA A 60 9.52 -13.19 -13.08
CA ALA A 60 10.73 -12.55 -13.60
C ALA A 60 11.77 -12.31 -12.51
N ALA A 61 11.36 -11.82 -11.32
CA ALA A 61 12.27 -11.56 -10.21
C ALA A 61 12.86 -12.84 -9.60
N ILE A 62 12.07 -13.92 -9.50
CA ILE A 62 12.51 -15.22 -8.98
C ILE A 62 13.53 -15.89 -9.91
N ASN A 63 13.32 -15.78 -11.22
CA ASN A 63 14.20 -16.37 -12.22
C ASN A 63 15.47 -15.55 -12.50
N HIS A 64 15.53 -14.31 -12.01
CA HIS A 64 16.67 -13.43 -12.22
C HIS A 64 17.86 -13.83 -11.35
N GLN A 65 19.02 -14.01 -11.98
CA GLN A 65 20.30 -14.19 -11.29
C GLN A 65 20.86 -12.81 -10.90
N GLY A 66 20.34 -12.25 -9.81
CA GLY A 66 20.76 -10.94 -9.31
C GLY A 66 19.74 -10.29 -8.38
N ALA A 67 20.01 -9.05 -8.00
CA ALA A 67 19.08 -8.29 -7.17
C ALA A 67 17.91 -7.76 -8.00
N SER A 68 16.70 -7.96 -7.48
CA SER A 68 15.46 -7.48 -8.10
C SER A 68 14.70 -6.57 -7.14
N PHE A 69 14.20 -5.45 -7.65
CA PHE A 69 13.36 -4.51 -6.91
C PHE A 69 11.98 -4.42 -7.55
N ILE A 70 10.97 -4.83 -6.79
CA ILE A 70 9.56 -4.72 -7.20
C ILE A 70 8.93 -3.60 -6.39
N GLU A 71 8.29 -2.65 -7.06
CA GLU A 71 7.39 -1.66 -6.47
C GLU A 71 5.95 -2.08 -6.77
N MET A 72 5.13 -2.19 -5.74
CA MET A 72 3.71 -2.54 -5.86
C MET A 72 2.87 -1.39 -5.34
N MET A 73 1.99 -0.85 -6.18
CA MET A 73 1.05 0.18 -5.77
C MET A 73 -0.06 -0.45 -4.93
N VAL A 74 -0.22 0.01 -3.69
CA VAL A 74 -1.26 -0.47 -2.77
C VAL A 74 -2.00 0.71 -2.13
N PRO A 75 -3.29 0.56 -1.82
CA PRO A 75 -4.02 1.58 -1.08
C PRO A 75 -3.50 1.70 0.36
N SER A 76 -3.68 2.89 0.93
CA SER A 76 -3.37 3.15 2.34
C SER A 76 -4.50 2.67 3.26
N GLN A 77 -4.20 2.50 4.55
CA GLN A 77 -5.11 1.86 5.51
C GLN A 77 -6.28 2.76 5.93
N ASP A 78 -6.26 4.03 5.53
CA ASP A 78 -7.40 4.93 5.59
C ASP A 78 -8.44 4.63 4.48
N LYS A 79 -8.07 3.88 3.43
CA LYS A 79 -8.97 3.46 2.35
C LYS A 79 -9.43 2.02 2.51
N ILE A 80 -8.52 1.13 2.90
CA ILE A 80 -8.79 -0.29 3.15
C ILE A 80 -8.42 -0.60 4.59
N VAL A 81 -9.43 -0.86 5.42
CA VAL A 81 -9.23 -1.14 6.85
C VAL A 81 -8.77 -2.60 7.04
N PRO A 82 -7.63 -2.85 7.70
CA PRO A 82 -7.16 -4.19 8.00
C PRO A 82 -8.03 -4.85 9.06
N PHE A 83 -7.85 -6.15 9.29
CA PHE A 83 -8.64 -6.96 10.23
C PHE A 83 -8.32 -6.69 11.72
N VAL A 84 -7.92 -5.47 12.08
CA VAL A 84 -7.67 -5.05 13.46
C VAL A 84 -9.03 -4.86 14.17
N PRO A 85 -9.36 -5.63 15.23
CA PRO A 85 -10.73 -5.67 15.77
C PRO A 85 -11.32 -4.32 16.16
N ASN A 86 -10.51 -3.44 16.77
CA ASN A 86 -10.95 -2.11 17.17
C ASN A 86 -11.19 -1.20 15.96
N TRP A 87 -10.35 -1.30 14.93
CA TRP A 87 -10.47 -0.54 13.70
C TRP A 87 -11.70 -0.98 12.91
N VAL A 88 -11.94 -2.30 12.79
CA VAL A 88 -13.15 -2.85 12.15
C VAL A 88 -14.41 -2.36 12.87
N ARG A 89 -14.40 -2.31 14.21
CA ARG A 89 -15.53 -1.80 14.99
C ARG A 89 -15.77 -0.32 14.74
N SER A 90 -14.72 0.50 14.73
CA SER A 90 -14.82 1.93 14.46
C SER A 90 -15.27 2.22 13.03
N ALA A 91 -14.69 1.54 12.04
CA ALA A 91 -15.06 1.68 10.64
C ALA A 91 -16.54 1.36 10.38
N LYS A 92 -17.10 0.34 11.07
CA LYS A 92 -18.55 0.02 11.04
C LYS A 92 -19.43 1.15 11.56
N GLN A 93 -18.92 2.00 12.45
CA GLN A 93 -19.61 3.17 12.97
C GLN A 93 -19.41 4.41 12.10
N LYS A 94 -18.39 4.41 11.22
CA LYS A 94 -18.03 5.50 10.30
C LYS A 94 -18.09 5.07 8.81
N PRO A 95 -19.25 4.60 8.29
CA PRO A 95 -19.33 3.99 6.95
C PRO A 95 -19.09 4.98 5.80
N ALA A 96 -19.18 6.29 6.04
CA ALA A 96 -18.90 7.32 5.04
C ALA A 96 -17.39 7.53 4.79
N LEU A 97 -16.53 7.14 5.75
CA LEU A 97 -15.09 7.39 5.71
C LEU A 97 -14.29 6.17 5.25
N PHE A 98 -14.81 4.95 5.40
CA PHE A 98 -14.07 3.72 5.16
C PHE A 98 -14.86 2.68 4.37
N ARG A 99 -14.22 2.09 3.35
CA ARG A 99 -14.69 0.82 2.79
C ARG A 99 -14.21 -0.31 3.70
N ILE A 100 -15.14 -0.85 4.49
CA ILE A 100 -14.90 -2.05 5.29
C ILE A 100 -14.81 -3.22 4.32
N GLY A 101 -13.60 -3.78 4.19
CA GLY A 101 -13.31 -5.02 3.47
C GLY A 101 -14.28 -5.38 2.34
N GLN A 102 -14.04 -4.87 1.13
CA GLN A 102 -14.33 -5.70 -0.03
C GLN A 102 -13.24 -6.79 -0.08
N VAL A 103 -13.38 -7.81 0.76
CA VAL A 103 -12.63 -9.08 0.63
C VAL A 103 -13.29 -9.93 -0.48
N THR A 104 -13.65 -9.28 -1.59
CA THR A 104 -14.18 -9.93 -2.81
C THR A 104 -13.51 -9.42 -4.09
N GLY A 105 -12.52 -8.55 -3.95
CA GLY A 105 -11.55 -8.24 -5.00
C GLY A 105 -10.30 -7.86 -4.25
N TRP A 106 -9.27 -8.70 -4.33
CA TRP A 106 -7.93 -8.19 -4.08
C TRP A 106 -7.71 -7.09 -5.16
N LEU A 107 -7.09 -5.98 -4.75
CA LEU A 107 -6.93 -4.69 -5.45
C LEU A 107 -8.19 -3.86 -5.75
#